data_AF-A0A0G4KK05-F1
#
_entry.id   AF-A0A0G4KK05-F1
#
_cell.length_a   1.000
_cell.length_b   1.000
_cell.length_c   1.000
_cell.angle_alpha   90.00
_cell.angle_beta   90.00
_cell.angle_gamma   90.00
#
_symmetry.space_group_name_H-M   'P 1'
#
loop_
_entity.id
_entity.type
_entity.pdbx_description
1 polymer ?
#
loop_
_entity_poly.entity_id
_entity_poly.type
_entity_poly.pdbx_seq_one_letter_code
_entity_poly.pdbx_strand_id
1 'polypeptide(L)'
;MGKFGQAMQAGQTAIELTRNAQGLANAASDFRAADKRDLGRQAGHAAFSEGAETGKAVGKTWLKTFEVIPRLVCRALQFVFALIACGFYGHRVDADRKDADADADGSGGFAPEWLFAVVVGGLSAVTAVAFLAAAPLSAIPVVGSRIKMFKTYRAFAWDATLFVAWIVVFGIMAGIFLGRDSDDPYKGASTGAMKTAVWVDLVNAIFWAVSGAYGCFKTFLGEKADQATDKLGKKLFEKKQPQAPAKSDGLRYPQSSVRRANTAIMSLTWANVRSLVIFFGPILLPKAYAYYQNLKRARAQAALPIRPVTRPALRTIFFLSFLAFLLVVKATPLFGPENIFALTQSRLQIPVDVLFNRLAVLRPANILTPRDEALRARFVNLESRLLYFQFGPAVIADCPFCRSDDPKSYAYYALPAIVAPHLLNLIALAAAASRPFAGPHGPPWRTTVTVASAALAALDVYLVTAYNPRPNAAALRLGDIDTFHWTARSLRLVALAALDLALAAALYLSSTNRAFAAPPPAAARLERVNRALATVRSKMTAFGIVRNAGVRDEGLRSRQSGYWAHEVRIMGEVMEEREVVEGVNDAIGSGRVDIERIERDAEEYARSVLQAEEEAPVSMVG
;
A
#
# COMPACT_ATOMS: atom_id res chain seq x y z
N MET A 1 44.93 17.53 60.17
CA MET A 1 45.21 17.07 58.79
C MET A 1 44.05 17.48 57.87
N GLY A 2 44.00 18.72 57.38
CA GLY A 2 42.82 19.18 56.62
C GLY A 2 43.02 20.36 55.66
N LYS A 3 44.25 20.84 55.44
CA LYS A 3 44.51 21.95 54.52
C LYS A 3 45.55 21.65 53.43
N PHE A 4 46.12 20.45 53.41
CA PHE A 4 47.08 20.02 52.37
C PHE A 4 46.41 19.28 51.19
N GLY A 5 45.22 18.69 51.41
CA GLY A 5 44.47 17.97 50.36
C GLY A 5 43.74 18.88 49.37
N GLN A 6 43.25 20.04 49.82
CA GLN A 6 42.53 20.98 48.94
C GLN A 6 43.46 21.78 48.00
N ALA A 7 44.72 22.00 48.39
CA ALA A 7 45.71 22.66 47.53
C ALA A 7 46.21 21.75 46.40
N MET A 8 46.32 20.43 46.61
CA MET A 8 46.69 19.49 45.55
C MET A 8 45.56 19.28 44.52
N GLN A 9 44.30 19.30 44.93
CA GLN A 9 43.16 19.17 44.00
C GLN A 9 42.96 20.42 43.13
N ALA A 10 43.22 21.62 43.66
CA ALA A 10 43.22 22.87 42.89
C ALA A 10 44.43 22.97 41.95
N GLY A 11 45.58 22.43 42.33
CA GLY A 11 46.77 22.34 41.47
C GLY A 11 46.60 21.40 40.28
N GLN A 12 45.90 20.26 40.47
CA GLN A 12 45.64 19.31 39.39
C GLN A 12 44.61 19.82 38.36
N THR A 13 43.59 20.57 38.80
CA THR A 13 42.61 21.20 37.90
C THR A 13 43.19 22.39 37.12
N ALA A 14 44.13 23.15 37.70
CA ALA A 14 44.85 24.20 36.98
C ALA A 14 45.81 23.62 35.92
N ILE A 15 46.46 22.49 36.18
CA ILE A 15 47.35 21.81 35.21
C ILE A 15 46.53 21.21 34.05
N GLU A 16 45.32 20.70 34.28
CA GLU A 16 44.41 20.25 33.21
C GLU A 16 43.84 21.42 32.38
N LEU A 17 43.52 22.56 32.99
CA LEU A 17 43.10 23.76 32.26
C LEU A 17 44.23 24.30 31.37
N THR A 18 45.48 24.23 31.84
CA THR A 18 46.65 24.70 31.09
C THR A 18 46.96 23.76 29.91
N ARG A 19 46.75 22.45 30.08
CA ARG A 19 46.89 21.45 29.01
C ARG A 19 45.83 21.60 27.92
N ASN A 20 44.60 21.96 28.30
CA ASN A 20 43.51 22.28 27.36
C ASN A 20 43.72 23.63 26.65
N ALA A 21 44.27 24.63 27.35
CA ALA A 21 44.58 25.94 26.75
C ALA A 21 45.78 25.86 25.79
N GLN A 22 46.83 25.12 26.13
CA GLN A 22 47.94 24.82 25.20
C GLN A 22 47.48 23.91 24.06
N GLY A 23 46.59 22.94 24.32
CA GLY A 23 45.95 22.12 23.28
C GLY A 23 45.09 22.96 22.33
N LEU A 24 44.37 23.96 22.83
CA LEU A 24 43.61 24.92 22.03
C LEU A 24 44.49 25.91 21.28
N ALA A 25 45.61 26.36 21.87
CA ALA A 25 46.58 27.23 21.21
C ALA A 25 47.34 26.49 20.11
N ASN A 26 47.72 25.23 20.34
CA ASN A 26 48.36 24.35 19.36
C ASN A 26 47.36 23.95 18.25
N ALA A 27 46.10 23.63 18.61
CA ALA A 27 45.06 23.40 17.61
C ALA A 27 44.78 24.67 16.80
N ALA A 28 44.78 25.86 17.42
CA ALA A 28 44.58 27.13 16.72
C ALA A 28 45.78 27.53 15.85
N SER A 29 47.02 27.20 16.25
CA SER A 29 48.21 27.37 15.40
C SER A 29 48.23 26.37 14.25
N ASP A 30 47.83 25.12 14.50
CA ASP A 30 47.70 24.08 13.49
C ASP A 30 46.55 24.41 12.50
N PHE A 31 45.45 25.02 12.97
CA PHE A 31 44.38 25.54 12.12
C PHE A 31 44.80 26.77 11.30
N ARG A 32 45.76 27.56 11.78
CA ARG A 32 46.36 28.67 11.02
C ARG A 32 47.42 28.21 10.03
N ALA A 33 48.12 27.13 10.33
CA ALA A 33 49.16 26.54 9.50
C ALA A 33 48.63 25.50 8.49
N ALA A 34 47.45 24.93 8.72
CA ALA A 34 46.84 23.93 7.84
C ALA A 34 46.36 24.56 6.52
N ASP A 35 46.84 24.02 5.41
CA ASP A 35 46.42 24.40 4.07
C ASP A 35 44.90 24.14 3.92
N LYS A 36 44.16 25.17 3.49
CA LYS A 36 42.70 25.13 3.33
C LYS A 36 42.25 24.00 2.39
N ARG A 37 43.14 23.54 1.50
CA ARG A 37 42.92 22.39 0.61
C ARG A 37 42.91 21.05 1.35
N ASP A 38 43.80 20.83 2.33
CA ASP A 38 43.86 19.58 3.10
C ASP A 38 42.73 19.51 4.13
N LEU A 39 42.35 20.64 4.73
CA LEU A 39 41.16 20.77 5.57
C LEU A 39 39.87 20.44 4.79
N GLY A 40 39.74 20.93 3.56
CA GLY A 40 38.62 20.59 2.68
C GLY A 40 38.60 19.11 2.28
N ARG A 41 39.77 18.49 2.12
CA ARG A 41 39.90 17.06 1.78
C ARG A 41 39.56 16.15 2.96
N GLN A 42 40.01 16.50 4.16
CA GLN A 42 39.68 15.76 5.39
C GLN A 42 38.21 15.95 5.79
N ALA A 43 37.67 17.17 5.69
CA ALA A 43 36.25 17.43 5.91
C ALA A 43 35.37 16.70 4.87
N GLY A 44 35.82 16.61 3.61
CA GLY A 44 35.17 15.82 2.57
C GLY A 44 35.19 14.32 2.85
N HIS A 45 36.31 13.78 3.33
CA HIS A 45 36.39 12.37 3.75
C HIS A 45 35.50 12.08 4.97
N ALA A 46 35.49 12.96 5.97
CA ALA A 46 34.63 12.82 7.15
C ALA A 46 33.15 12.88 6.79
N ALA A 47 32.73 13.88 6.00
CA ALA A 47 31.36 14.03 5.52
C ALA A 47 30.92 12.87 4.61
N PHE A 48 31.84 12.32 3.80
CA PHE A 48 31.57 11.14 2.97
C PHE A 48 31.47 9.86 3.81
N SER A 49 32.33 9.68 4.82
CA SER A 49 32.24 8.53 5.74
C SER A 49 30.98 8.58 6.60
N GLU A 50 30.59 9.76 7.08
CA GLU A 50 29.37 9.98 7.84
C GLU A 50 28.12 9.80 6.95
N GLY A 51 28.18 10.25 5.70
CA GLY A 51 27.15 9.98 4.69
C GLY A 51 27.05 8.50 4.31
N ALA A 52 28.17 7.76 4.28
CA ALA A 52 28.19 6.32 4.04
C ALA A 52 27.65 5.51 5.24
N GLU A 53 27.98 5.93 6.47
CA GLU A 53 27.41 5.40 7.72
C GLU A 53 25.90 5.65 7.80
N THR A 54 25.46 6.87 7.46
CA THR A 54 24.05 7.25 7.39
C THR A 54 23.32 6.48 6.29
N GLY A 55 23.94 6.32 5.12
CA GLY A 55 23.40 5.51 4.02
C GLY A 55 23.26 4.04 4.38
N LYS A 56 24.23 3.47 5.12
CA LYS A 56 24.13 2.11 5.69
C LYS A 56 23.01 2.01 6.74
N ALA A 57 22.83 3.03 7.58
CA ALA A 57 21.77 3.06 8.59
C ALA A 57 20.37 3.16 7.95
N VAL A 58 20.20 4.00 6.94
CA VAL A 58 18.96 4.13 6.16
C VAL A 58 18.68 2.86 5.37
N GLY A 59 19.69 2.26 4.74
CA GLY A 59 19.58 0.98 4.04
C GLY A 59 19.19 -0.18 4.96
N LYS A 60 19.81 -0.27 6.15
CA LYS A 60 19.44 -1.25 7.18
C LYS A 60 18.02 -1.03 7.72
N THR A 61 17.57 0.22 7.81
CA THR A 61 16.20 0.54 8.26
C THR A 61 15.17 0.15 7.21
N TRP A 62 15.44 0.44 5.94
CA TRP A 62 14.61 0.02 4.81
C TRP A 62 14.51 -1.51 4.66
N LEU A 63 15.63 -2.22 4.79
CA LEU A 63 15.66 -3.69 4.79
C LEU A 63 14.86 -4.27 5.96
N LYS A 64 14.95 -3.68 7.16
CA LYS A 64 14.12 -4.07 8.31
C LYS A 64 12.64 -3.83 8.08
N THR A 65 12.24 -2.73 7.44
CA THR A 65 10.83 -2.46 7.10
C THR A 65 10.26 -3.50 6.14
N PHE A 66 11.03 -3.91 5.12
CA PHE A 66 10.64 -5.01 4.22
C PHE A 66 10.57 -6.37 4.91
N GLU A 67 11.28 -6.56 6.02
CA GLU A 67 11.20 -7.78 6.82
C GLU A 67 9.99 -7.79 7.78
N VAL A 68 9.63 -6.63 8.32
CA VAL A 68 8.58 -6.50 9.35
C VAL A 68 7.18 -6.59 8.75
N ILE A 69 6.95 -5.98 7.57
CA ILE A 69 5.62 -5.93 6.95
C ILE A 69 5.07 -7.33 6.63
N PRO A 70 5.80 -8.22 5.91
CA PRO A 70 5.32 -9.57 5.63
C PRO A 70 5.08 -10.39 6.90
N ARG A 71 5.88 -10.18 7.95
CA ARG A 71 5.71 -10.85 9.24
C ARG A 71 4.42 -10.42 9.93
N LEU A 72 4.09 -9.13 9.93
CA LEU A 72 2.83 -8.61 10.48
C LEU A 72 1.63 -9.17 9.72
N VAL A 73 1.70 -9.22 8.39
CA VAL A 73 0.65 -9.82 7.55
C VAL A 73 0.45 -11.30 7.87
N CYS A 74 1.55 -12.06 7.98
CA CYS A 74 1.50 -13.48 8.34
C CYS A 74 0.84 -13.70 9.72
N ARG A 75 1.21 -12.92 10.75
CA ARG A 75 0.60 -13.01 12.09
C ARG A 75 -0.88 -12.61 12.10
N ALA A 76 -1.26 -11.60 11.34
CA ALA A 76 -2.66 -11.19 11.21
C ALA A 76 -3.51 -12.30 10.57
N LEU A 77 -2.99 -12.97 9.54
CA LEU A 77 -3.66 -14.11 8.90
C LEU A 77 -3.78 -15.30 9.85
N GLN A 78 -2.72 -15.66 10.58
CA GLN A 78 -2.75 -16.71 11.61
C GLN A 78 -3.82 -16.44 12.68
N PHE A 79 -3.96 -15.18 13.10
CA PHE A 79 -5.00 -14.76 14.04
C PHE A 79 -6.41 -14.93 13.47
N VAL A 80 -6.64 -14.47 12.23
CA VAL A 80 -7.95 -14.58 11.57
C VAL A 80 -8.36 -16.04 11.38
N PHE A 81 -7.47 -16.90 10.89
CA PHE A 81 -7.79 -18.33 10.72
C PHE A 81 -8.01 -19.03 12.05
N ALA A 82 -7.27 -18.67 13.10
CA ALA A 82 -7.51 -19.19 14.45
C ALA A 82 -8.90 -18.80 14.98
N LEU A 83 -9.35 -17.56 14.76
CA LEU A 83 -10.71 -17.14 15.15
C LEU A 83 -11.79 -17.84 14.35
N ILE A 84 -11.58 -18.05 13.05
CA ILE A 84 -12.52 -18.79 12.20
C ILE A 84 -12.68 -20.23 12.71
N ALA A 85 -11.58 -20.91 13.01
CA ALA A 85 -11.59 -22.25 13.59
C ALA A 85 -12.27 -22.27 14.98
N CYS A 86 -11.95 -21.31 15.86
CA CYS A 86 -12.68 -21.16 17.13
C CYS A 86 -14.19 -20.95 16.93
N GLY A 87 -14.59 -20.26 15.86
CA GLY A 87 -16.00 -20.09 15.51
C GLY A 87 -16.68 -21.41 15.13
N PHE A 88 -16.07 -22.17 14.21
CA PHE A 88 -16.63 -23.47 13.77
C PHE A 88 -16.68 -24.48 14.92
N TYR A 89 -15.55 -24.69 15.60
CA TYR A 89 -15.44 -25.70 16.64
C TYR A 89 -16.04 -25.26 17.97
N GLY A 90 -15.96 -23.97 18.30
CA GLY A 90 -16.56 -23.42 19.53
C GLY A 90 -18.08 -23.44 19.49
N HIS A 91 -18.69 -23.25 18.31
CA HIS A 91 -20.13 -23.45 18.15
C HIS A 91 -20.56 -24.88 18.46
N ARG A 92 -19.72 -25.88 18.11
CA ARG A 92 -19.97 -27.29 18.44
C ARG A 92 -19.76 -27.60 19.92
N VAL A 93 -18.71 -27.04 20.54
CA VAL A 93 -18.53 -27.16 22.00
C VAL A 93 -19.70 -26.53 22.76
N ASP A 94 -20.23 -25.40 22.31
CA ASP A 94 -21.40 -24.76 22.93
C ASP A 94 -22.70 -25.55 22.71
N ALA A 95 -22.86 -26.20 21.57
CA ALA A 95 -23.96 -27.11 21.31
C ALA A 95 -23.89 -28.34 22.24
N ASP A 96 -22.73 -29.01 22.30
CA ASP A 96 -22.50 -30.15 23.19
C ASP A 96 -22.73 -29.78 24.67
N ARG A 97 -22.37 -28.54 25.08
CA ARG A 97 -22.64 -28.01 26.44
C ARG A 97 -24.13 -27.89 26.73
N LYS A 98 -24.90 -27.36 25.78
CA LYS A 98 -26.35 -27.15 25.94
C LYS A 98 -27.11 -28.47 25.96
N ASP A 99 -26.67 -29.44 25.15
CA ASP A 99 -27.25 -30.78 25.14
C ASP A 99 -26.92 -31.51 26.46
N ALA A 100 -25.72 -31.33 27.01
CA ALA A 100 -25.35 -31.87 28.32
C ALA A 100 -26.13 -31.25 29.50
N ASP A 101 -26.45 -29.96 29.44
CA ASP A 101 -27.30 -29.29 30.45
C ASP A 101 -28.77 -29.76 30.37
N ALA A 102 -29.20 -30.36 29.24
CA ALA A 102 -30.56 -30.84 29.01
C ALA A 102 -30.77 -32.32 29.43
N ASP A 103 -29.71 -33.13 29.47
CA ASP A 103 -29.77 -34.53 29.93
C ASP A 103 -29.60 -34.63 31.45
N ALA A 104 -30.68 -34.96 32.16
CA ALA A 104 -30.73 -35.06 33.62
C ALA A 104 -29.90 -36.22 34.23
N ASP A 105 -29.28 -37.07 33.40
CA ASP A 105 -28.57 -38.30 33.81
C ASP A 105 -27.03 -38.14 33.82
N GLY A 106 -26.51 -36.92 33.59
CA GLY A 106 -25.09 -36.59 33.76
C GLY A 106 -24.13 -37.27 32.77
N SER A 107 -24.64 -37.89 31.71
CA SER A 107 -23.87 -38.64 30.69
C SER A 107 -23.43 -37.80 29.48
N GLY A 108 -23.85 -36.53 29.40
CA GLY A 108 -23.48 -35.60 28.34
C GLY A 108 -22.03 -35.12 28.45
N GLY A 109 -21.11 -35.81 27.77
CA GLY A 109 -19.70 -35.41 27.69
C GLY A 109 -19.38 -34.52 26.48
N PHE A 110 -18.40 -33.63 26.63
CA PHE A 110 -17.84 -32.87 25.50
C PHE A 110 -17.11 -33.79 24.53
N ALA A 111 -17.35 -33.65 23.22
CA ALA A 111 -16.52 -34.36 22.25
C ALA A 111 -15.08 -33.77 22.25
N PRO A 112 -14.06 -34.59 22.57
CA PRO A 112 -12.69 -34.11 22.81
C PRO A 112 -12.05 -33.48 21.58
N GLU A 113 -12.45 -33.90 20.38
CA GLU A 113 -11.96 -33.35 19.12
C GLU A 113 -12.30 -31.86 18.94
N TRP A 114 -13.51 -31.42 19.34
CA TRP A 114 -13.91 -30.01 19.24
C TRP A 114 -13.18 -29.17 20.27
N LEU A 115 -13.10 -29.67 21.50
CA LEU A 115 -12.43 -28.97 22.59
C LEU A 115 -10.94 -28.78 22.28
N PHE A 116 -10.28 -29.83 21.77
CA PHE A 116 -8.87 -29.75 21.36
C PHE A 116 -8.66 -28.69 20.27
N ALA A 117 -9.51 -28.65 19.24
CA ALA A 117 -9.42 -27.66 18.17
C ALA A 117 -9.64 -26.22 18.68
N VAL A 118 -10.58 -26.01 19.61
CA VAL A 118 -10.82 -24.70 20.26
C VAL A 118 -9.63 -24.28 21.12
N VAL A 119 -9.02 -25.20 21.88
CA VAL A 119 -7.84 -24.90 22.69
C VAL A 119 -6.65 -24.50 21.82
N VAL A 120 -6.38 -25.26 20.75
CA VAL A 120 -5.31 -24.95 19.79
C VAL A 120 -5.59 -23.63 19.06
N GLY A 121 -6.84 -23.39 18.66
CA GLY A 121 -7.30 -22.12 18.07
C GLY A 121 -7.11 -20.93 19.02
N GLY A 122 -7.54 -21.07 20.28
CA GLY A 122 -7.39 -20.03 21.30
C GLY A 122 -5.93 -19.72 21.60
N LEU A 123 -5.09 -20.75 21.79
CA LEU A 123 -3.66 -20.60 22.02
C LEU A 123 -2.96 -19.91 20.83
N SER A 124 -3.37 -20.25 19.61
CA SER A 124 -2.88 -19.63 18.37
C SER A 124 -3.28 -18.16 18.25
N ALA A 125 -4.54 -17.84 18.58
CA ALA A 125 -5.05 -16.46 18.56
C ALA A 125 -4.32 -15.58 19.58
N VAL A 126 -4.16 -16.07 20.82
CA VAL A 126 -3.41 -15.37 21.87
C VAL A 126 -1.94 -15.21 21.46
N THR A 127 -1.32 -16.25 20.92
CA THR A 127 0.08 -16.18 20.45
C THR A 127 0.24 -15.15 19.33
N ALA A 128 -0.66 -15.12 18.35
CA ALA A 128 -0.61 -14.17 17.25
C ALA A 128 -0.76 -12.72 17.74
N VAL A 129 -1.72 -12.44 18.64
CA VAL A 129 -1.91 -11.12 19.25
C VAL A 129 -0.69 -10.71 20.09
N ALA A 130 -0.17 -11.62 20.92
CA ALA A 130 1.02 -11.36 21.73
C ALA A 130 2.23 -10.99 20.87
N PHE A 131 2.43 -11.66 19.73
CA PHE A 131 3.53 -11.36 18.81
C PHE A 131 3.29 -10.10 17.97
N LEU A 132 2.04 -9.80 17.62
CA LEU A 132 1.64 -8.52 17.02
C LEU A 132 1.91 -7.35 17.97
N ALA A 133 1.64 -7.52 19.27
CA ALA A 133 1.92 -6.52 20.31
C ALA A 133 3.42 -6.43 20.66
N ALA A 134 4.16 -7.55 20.61
CA ALA A 134 5.60 -7.58 20.88
C ALA A 134 6.43 -6.88 19.80
N ALA A 135 5.98 -6.87 18.54
CA ALA A 135 6.67 -6.20 17.43
C ALA A 135 6.92 -4.69 17.68
N PRO A 136 5.92 -3.86 18.05
CA PRO A 136 6.14 -2.46 18.42
C PRO A 136 6.86 -2.29 19.78
N LEU A 137 6.65 -3.19 20.76
CA LEU A 137 7.33 -3.12 22.06
C LEU A 137 8.85 -3.35 21.95
N SER A 138 9.29 -4.20 21.02
CA SER A 138 10.71 -4.49 20.79
C SER A 138 11.51 -3.31 20.20
N ALA A 139 10.83 -2.26 19.74
CA ALA A 139 11.44 -1.01 19.27
C ALA A 139 11.75 -0.03 20.42
N ILE A 140 11.35 -0.33 21.66
CA ILE A 140 11.61 0.50 22.85
C ILE A 140 12.97 0.10 23.46
N PRO A 141 13.98 1.01 23.50
CA PRO A 141 15.36 0.68 23.92
C PRO A 141 15.49 0.13 25.35
N VAL A 142 14.65 0.61 26.27
CA VAL A 142 14.69 0.24 27.70
C VAL A 142 14.12 -1.18 27.92
N VAL A 143 13.11 -1.57 27.14
CA VAL A 143 12.43 -2.87 27.24
C VAL A 143 13.19 -3.94 26.45
N GLY A 144 13.74 -3.60 25.29
CA GLY A 144 14.50 -4.52 24.43
C GLY A 144 15.80 -5.05 25.06
N SER A 145 16.38 -4.34 26.03
CA SER A 145 17.57 -4.78 26.78
C SER A 145 17.24 -5.82 27.86
N ARG A 146 16.08 -5.70 28.53
CA ARG A 146 15.68 -6.57 29.66
C ARG A 146 14.89 -7.82 29.24
N ILE A 147 14.37 -7.86 28.01
CA ILE A 147 13.59 -8.99 27.51
C ILE A 147 14.35 -9.70 26.37
N LYS A 148 15.51 -10.29 26.68
CA LYS A 148 16.30 -11.07 25.70
C LYS A 148 15.60 -12.35 25.21
N MET A 149 14.57 -12.81 25.91
CA MET A 149 13.84 -14.05 25.62
C MET A 149 12.74 -13.89 24.54
N PHE A 150 12.26 -12.66 24.27
CA PHE A 150 11.20 -12.36 23.29
C PHE A 150 11.71 -11.69 22.00
N LYS A 151 12.95 -11.95 21.59
CA LYS A 151 13.32 -11.68 20.19
C LYS A 151 12.53 -12.66 19.31
N THR A 152 11.49 -12.18 18.62
CA THR A 152 10.48 -12.94 17.86
C THR A 152 11.04 -13.99 16.89
N TYR A 153 12.33 -13.94 16.53
CA TYR A 153 12.97 -15.00 15.73
C TYR A 153 13.37 -16.26 16.54
N ARG A 154 13.54 -16.16 17.88
CA ARG A 154 13.83 -17.31 18.78
C ARG A 154 12.59 -18.11 19.17
N ALA A 155 11.40 -17.58 18.87
CA ALA A 155 10.11 -18.27 19.10
C ALA A 155 9.78 -19.29 18.00
N PHE A 156 10.72 -19.62 17.11
CA PHE A 156 10.50 -20.56 16.01
C PHE A 156 10.11 -21.96 16.51
N ALA A 157 10.62 -22.38 17.68
CA ALA A 157 10.25 -23.64 18.32
C ALA A 157 8.77 -23.64 18.73
N TRP A 158 8.25 -22.50 19.23
CA TRP A 158 6.85 -22.35 19.59
C TRP A 158 5.94 -22.33 18.36
N ASP A 159 6.35 -21.61 17.31
CA ASP A 159 5.66 -21.64 16.02
C ASP A 159 5.60 -23.07 15.44
N ALA A 160 6.69 -23.84 15.58
CA ALA A 160 6.73 -25.24 15.16
C ALA A 160 5.81 -26.13 16.02
N THR A 161 5.73 -25.90 17.33
CA THR A 161 4.78 -26.60 18.21
C THR A 161 3.33 -26.33 17.78
N LEU A 162 2.99 -25.07 17.49
CA LEU A 162 1.65 -24.72 17.01
C LEU A 162 1.37 -25.31 15.63
N PHE A 163 2.36 -25.35 14.74
CA PHE A 163 2.25 -26.05 13.46
C PHE A 163 1.91 -27.53 13.66
N VAL A 164 2.65 -28.25 14.53
CA VAL A 164 2.37 -29.66 14.81
C VAL A 164 0.98 -29.83 15.41
N ALA A 165 0.58 -28.97 16.35
CA ALA A 165 -0.76 -29.00 16.93
C ALA A 165 -1.87 -28.79 15.87
N TRP A 166 -1.68 -27.87 14.93
CA TRP A 166 -2.61 -27.66 13.81
C TRP A 166 -2.64 -28.84 12.83
N ILE A 167 -1.52 -29.53 12.61
CA ILE A 167 -1.49 -30.76 11.82
C ILE A 167 -2.27 -31.88 12.52
N VAL A 168 -2.20 -31.97 13.85
CA VAL A 168 -3.01 -32.93 14.62
C VAL A 168 -4.50 -32.59 14.52
N VAL A 169 -4.89 -31.31 14.70
CA VAL A 169 -6.28 -30.86 14.51
C VAL A 169 -6.77 -31.18 13.11
N PHE A 170 -5.99 -30.81 12.08
CA PHE A 170 -6.30 -31.13 10.70
C PHE A 170 -6.44 -32.64 10.49
N GLY A 171 -5.53 -33.46 11.02
CA GLY A 171 -5.57 -34.92 10.87
C GLY A 171 -6.83 -35.54 11.47
N ILE A 172 -7.23 -35.10 12.66
CA ILE A 172 -8.47 -35.56 13.33
C ILE A 172 -9.69 -35.17 12.48
N MET A 173 -9.79 -33.91 12.07
CA MET A 173 -10.96 -33.41 11.34
C MET A 173 -11.02 -33.94 9.90
N ALA A 174 -9.88 -34.05 9.23
CA ALA A 174 -9.76 -34.65 7.91
C ALA A 174 -10.20 -36.13 7.91
N GLY A 175 -9.76 -36.89 8.92
CA GLY A 175 -10.14 -38.30 9.09
C GLY A 175 -11.65 -38.49 9.30
N ILE A 176 -12.33 -37.53 9.94
CA ILE A 176 -13.78 -37.58 10.18
C ILE A 176 -14.58 -37.10 8.95
N PHE A 177 -14.15 -36.03 8.28
CA PHE A 177 -15.00 -35.30 7.32
C PHE A 177 -14.61 -35.43 5.84
N LEU A 178 -13.34 -35.69 5.48
CA LEU A 178 -12.97 -35.73 4.06
C LEU A 178 -13.54 -36.96 3.33
N GLY A 179 -13.65 -38.10 4.02
CA GLY A 179 -14.21 -39.33 3.48
C GLY A 179 -15.74 -39.45 3.60
N ARG A 180 -16.41 -38.47 4.23
CA ARG A 180 -17.86 -38.53 4.52
C ARG A 180 -18.66 -37.79 3.44
N ASP A 181 -19.83 -38.30 3.07
CA ASP A 181 -20.71 -37.64 2.11
C ASP A 181 -21.30 -36.34 2.66
N SER A 182 -21.60 -35.37 1.79
CA SER A 182 -22.03 -34.02 2.20
C SER A 182 -23.32 -33.98 3.03
N ASP A 183 -24.13 -35.03 2.90
CA ASP A 183 -25.50 -35.11 3.42
C ASP A 183 -25.57 -35.96 4.70
N ASP A 184 -24.45 -36.53 5.15
CA ASP A 184 -24.35 -37.36 6.35
C ASP A 184 -23.72 -36.54 7.51
N PRO A 185 -24.53 -35.96 8.43
CA PRO A 185 -24.04 -35.13 9.51
C PRO A 185 -23.30 -35.95 10.59
N TYR A 186 -22.26 -35.37 11.20
CA TYR A 186 -21.51 -35.99 12.29
C TYR A 186 -21.71 -35.21 13.58
N LYS A 187 -22.26 -35.84 14.62
CA LYS A 187 -22.56 -35.21 15.93
C LYS A 187 -23.24 -33.84 15.76
N GLY A 188 -24.30 -33.76 14.95
CA GLY A 188 -25.04 -32.52 14.69
C GLY A 188 -24.30 -31.45 13.87
N ALA A 189 -23.07 -31.71 13.40
CA ALA A 189 -22.33 -30.81 12.51
C ALA A 189 -22.63 -31.10 11.04
N SER A 190 -22.80 -30.05 10.24
CA SER A 190 -22.96 -30.18 8.79
C SER A 190 -21.62 -30.52 8.11
N THR A 191 -21.62 -31.59 7.32
CA THR A 191 -20.40 -32.11 6.70
C THR A 191 -19.82 -31.16 5.65
N GLY A 192 -20.66 -30.41 4.92
CA GLY A 192 -20.21 -29.39 3.99
C GLY A 192 -19.45 -28.22 4.64
N ALA A 193 -19.98 -27.68 5.74
CA ALA A 193 -19.30 -26.60 6.47
C ALA A 193 -18.00 -27.08 7.11
N MET A 194 -18.01 -28.30 7.65
CA MET A 194 -16.84 -28.87 8.31
C MET A 194 -15.73 -29.24 7.33
N LYS A 195 -16.04 -29.68 6.11
CA LYS A 195 -15.05 -29.82 5.03
C LYS A 195 -14.33 -28.50 4.74
N THR A 196 -15.02 -27.38 4.84
CA THR A 196 -14.40 -26.05 4.69
C THR A 196 -13.49 -25.71 5.88
N ALA A 197 -13.94 -26.00 7.11
CA ALA A 197 -13.15 -25.80 8.32
C ALA A 197 -11.84 -26.62 8.32
N VAL A 198 -11.89 -27.88 7.84
CA VAL A 198 -10.70 -28.72 7.66
C VAL A 198 -9.64 -28.05 6.78
N TRP A 199 -10.04 -27.43 5.66
CA TRP A 199 -9.09 -26.72 4.81
C TRP A 199 -8.54 -25.44 5.46
N VAL A 200 -9.35 -24.75 6.26
CA VAL A 200 -8.90 -23.59 7.05
C VAL A 200 -7.81 -24.00 8.04
N ASP A 201 -7.95 -25.15 8.69
CA ASP A 201 -6.96 -25.68 9.63
C ASP A 201 -5.62 -25.97 8.94
N LEU A 202 -5.66 -26.59 7.75
CA LEU A 202 -4.46 -26.88 6.97
C LEU A 202 -3.76 -25.59 6.53
N VAL A 203 -4.51 -24.61 6.05
CA VAL A 203 -3.97 -23.32 5.63
C VAL A 203 -3.32 -22.62 6.83
N ASN A 204 -3.97 -22.64 8.00
CA ASN A 204 -3.40 -22.07 9.21
C ASN A 204 -2.11 -22.80 9.63
N ALA A 205 -2.09 -24.14 9.55
CA ALA A 205 -0.90 -24.95 9.79
C ALA A 205 0.27 -24.52 8.89
N ILE A 206 0.03 -24.33 7.59
CA ILE A 206 1.05 -23.87 6.64
C ILE A 206 1.60 -22.50 7.05
N PHE A 207 0.76 -21.57 7.49
CA PHE A 207 1.25 -20.27 7.97
C PHE A 207 2.17 -20.42 9.19
N TRP A 208 1.83 -21.27 10.15
CA TRP A 208 2.70 -21.57 11.30
C TRP A 208 4.00 -22.26 10.89
N ALA A 209 3.96 -23.15 9.89
CA ALA A 209 5.15 -23.78 9.32
C ALA A 209 6.08 -22.75 8.66
N VAL A 210 5.53 -21.84 7.86
CA VAL A 210 6.29 -20.79 7.18
C VAL A 210 6.91 -19.84 8.20
N SER A 211 6.18 -19.42 9.23
CA SER A 211 6.71 -18.53 10.27
C SER A 211 7.79 -19.22 11.12
N GLY A 212 7.60 -20.51 11.44
CA GLY A 212 8.59 -21.34 12.13
C GLY A 212 9.86 -21.58 11.31
N ALA A 213 9.72 -21.97 10.04
CA ALA A 213 10.85 -22.19 9.13
C ALA A 213 11.66 -20.91 8.90
N TYR A 214 10.97 -19.78 8.74
CA TYR A 214 11.60 -18.48 8.63
C TYR A 214 12.35 -18.06 9.90
N GLY A 215 11.74 -18.27 11.08
CA GLY A 215 12.40 -18.05 12.37
C GLY A 215 13.64 -18.92 12.57
N CYS A 216 13.57 -20.19 12.18
CA CYS A 216 14.68 -21.13 12.19
C CYS A 216 15.83 -20.68 11.26
N PHE A 217 15.51 -20.37 10.00
CA PHE A 217 16.47 -19.86 9.03
C PHE A 217 17.19 -18.61 9.53
N LYS A 218 16.44 -17.64 10.06
CA LYS A 218 17.03 -16.40 10.59
C LYS A 218 17.91 -16.65 11.82
N THR A 219 17.56 -17.61 12.66
CA THR A 219 18.31 -17.93 13.89
C THR A 219 19.64 -18.63 13.59
N PHE A 220 19.70 -19.52 12.60
CA PHE A 220 20.89 -20.34 12.32
C PHE A 220 21.70 -19.91 11.10
N LEU A 221 21.12 -19.19 10.14
CA LEU A 221 21.78 -18.79 8.88
C LEU A 221 21.92 -17.27 8.72
N GLY A 222 21.32 -16.45 9.60
CA GLY A 222 21.37 -14.99 9.53
C GLY A 222 22.79 -14.42 9.60
N GLU A 223 23.63 -14.93 10.50
CA GLU A 223 25.01 -14.47 10.66
C GLU A 223 25.89 -14.76 9.42
N LYS A 224 25.63 -15.89 8.73
CA LYS A 224 26.34 -16.25 7.50
C LYS A 224 25.86 -15.43 6.30
N ALA A 225 24.55 -15.14 6.22
CA ALA A 225 23.97 -14.31 5.17
C ALA A 225 24.41 -12.84 5.28
N ASP A 226 24.50 -12.31 6.50
CA ASP A 226 25.00 -10.95 6.75
C ASP A 226 26.48 -10.82 6.37
N GLN A 227 27.32 -11.81 6.71
CA GLN A 227 28.73 -11.85 6.30
C GLN A 227 28.92 -11.95 4.77
N ALA A 228 28.05 -12.69 4.08
CA ALA A 228 28.09 -12.79 2.62
C ALA A 228 27.68 -11.47 1.94
N THR A 229 26.67 -10.80 2.50
CA THR A 229 26.17 -9.50 2.01
C THR A 229 27.20 -8.39 2.19
N ASP A 230 27.90 -8.37 3.33
CA ASP A 230 29.00 -7.41 3.58
C ASP A 230 30.20 -7.64 2.63
N LYS A 231 30.55 -8.90 2.33
CA LYS A 231 31.58 -9.23 1.34
C LYS A 231 31.19 -8.81 -0.09
N LEU A 232 29.91 -8.96 -0.45
CA LEU A 232 29.40 -8.54 -1.76
C LEU A 232 29.38 -7.02 -1.90
N GLY A 233 28.95 -6.32 -0.85
CA GLY A 233 28.97 -4.86 -0.78
C GLY A 233 30.38 -4.31 -0.95
N LYS A 234 31.37 -4.86 -0.22
CA LYS A 234 32.76 -4.42 -0.31
C LYS A 234 33.31 -4.52 -1.74
N LYS A 235 33.08 -5.64 -2.43
CA LYS A 235 33.52 -5.84 -3.83
C LYS A 235 32.83 -4.93 -4.84
N LEU A 236 31.56 -4.58 -4.61
CA LEU A 236 30.82 -3.67 -5.49
C LEU A 236 31.28 -2.21 -5.37
N PHE A 237 31.77 -1.80 -4.19
CA PHE A 237 32.23 -0.42 -3.95
C PHE A 237 33.73 -0.20 -4.17
N GLU A 238 34.55 -1.26 -4.11
CA GLU A 238 35.99 -1.17 -4.35
C GLU A 238 36.34 -1.03 -5.86
N LYS A 239 35.48 -1.54 -6.75
CA LYS A 239 35.71 -1.54 -8.22
C LYS A 239 35.46 -0.18 -8.91
N LYS A 240 35.13 0.88 -8.16
CA LYS A 240 34.71 2.20 -8.70
C LYS A 240 35.58 3.39 -8.26
N GLN A 241 36.86 3.18 -7.95
CA GLN A 241 37.84 4.27 -7.81
C GLN A 241 38.61 4.48 -9.13
N PRO A 242 38.48 5.64 -9.82
CA PRO A 242 39.46 6.07 -10.82
C PRO A 242 40.67 6.70 -10.12
N GLN A 243 41.88 6.31 -10.55
CA GLN A 243 43.13 6.95 -10.13
C GLN A 243 43.16 8.44 -10.53
N ALA A 244 43.64 9.30 -9.63
CA ALA A 244 43.77 10.74 -9.85
C ALA A 244 45.00 11.08 -10.71
N PRO A 245 44.93 12.02 -11.68
CA PRO A 245 46.10 12.47 -12.43
C PRO A 245 46.90 13.53 -11.65
N ALA A 246 48.18 13.62 -11.99
CA ALA A 246 49.22 14.42 -11.33
C ALA A 246 49.08 15.94 -11.51
N LYS A 247 49.73 16.67 -10.58
CA LYS A 247 49.85 18.14 -10.47
C LYS A 247 50.29 18.82 -11.77
N SER A 248 49.72 19.99 -12.05
CA SER A 248 50.39 21.08 -12.79
C SER A 248 49.94 22.46 -12.29
N ASP A 249 50.80 23.44 -12.55
CA ASP A 249 51.03 24.67 -11.81
C ASP A 249 50.05 25.84 -12.03
N GLY A 250 50.25 26.85 -11.20
CA GLY A 250 49.44 28.05 -10.98
C GLY A 250 49.00 28.86 -12.20
N LEU A 251 47.80 29.44 -12.08
CA LEU A 251 47.50 30.79 -12.56
C LEU A 251 46.32 31.39 -11.76
N ARG A 252 46.22 32.72 -11.76
CA ARG A 252 45.54 33.60 -10.78
C ARG A 252 44.23 34.20 -11.34
N TYR A 253 43.10 34.01 -10.62
CA TYR A 253 41.78 34.72 -10.57
C TYR A 253 40.88 34.81 -11.85
N PRO A 254 39.53 35.02 -11.75
CA PRO A 254 38.74 35.47 -10.59
C PRO A 254 37.58 34.58 -10.12
N GLN A 255 37.15 34.84 -8.88
CA GLN A 255 35.95 34.31 -8.25
C GLN A 255 34.69 34.67 -9.03
N SER A 256 34.01 33.66 -9.58
CA SER A 256 32.55 33.66 -9.66
C SER A 256 32.08 32.21 -9.73
N SER A 257 30.97 31.91 -9.06
CA SER A 257 30.25 30.63 -9.09
C SER A 257 30.83 29.44 -8.28
N VAL A 258 30.99 29.58 -6.96
CA VAL A 258 31.01 28.38 -6.09
C VAL A 258 29.61 28.13 -5.52
N ARG A 259 28.88 27.36 -6.34
CA ARG A 259 28.13 26.15 -5.97
C ARG A 259 27.44 26.12 -4.61
N ARG A 260 26.10 26.25 -4.68
CA ARG A 260 25.11 25.37 -4.04
C ARG A 260 25.73 24.11 -3.44
N ALA A 261 26.00 24.13 -2.14
CA ALA A 261 26.13 22.92 -1.35
C ALA A 261 24.71 22.52 -0.90
N ASN A 262 24.32 21.31 -1.30
CA ASN A 262 22.99 20.75 -1.13
C ASN A 262 22.60 20.64 0.34
N THR A 263 21.59 21.42 0.74
CA THR A 263 20.80 21.20 1.95
C THR A 263 19.94 19.97 1.74
N ALA A 264 20.17 18.93 2.55
CA ALA A 264 19.35 17.73 2.62
C ALA A 264 18.00 18.05 3.28
N ILE A 265 17.11 18.63 2.51
CA ILE A 265 15.66 18.48 2.66
C ILE A 265 15.24 17.73 1.40
N MET A 266 14.30 16.79 1.53
CA MET A 266 13.66 16.14 0.39
C MET A 266 12.77 17.14 -0.36
N SER A 267 13.36 18.24 -0.81
CA SER A 267 12.82 19.06 -1.87
C SER A 267 12.74 18.15 -3.08
N LEU A 268 11.55 18.05 -3.66
CA LEU A 268 11.30 17.37 -4.91
C LEU A 268 11.99 18.16 -6.04
N THR A 269 13.32 18.24 -6.00
CA THR A 269 14.09 18.86 -7.07
C THR A 269 13.90 18.01 -8.31
N TRP A 270 13.88 18.65 -9.47
CA TRP A 270 13.81 17.96 -10.76
C TRP A 270 14.89 16.87 -10.88
N ALA A 271 16.05 17.04 -10.23
CA ALA A 271 17.09 16.02 -10.15
C ALA A 271 16.66 14.74 -9.40
N ASN A 272 15.92 14.87 -8.30
CA ASN A 272 15.39 13.73 -7.53
C ASN A 272 14.23 13.04 -8.26
N VAL A 273 13.36 13.80 -8.94
CA VAL A 273 12.32 13.23 -9.79
C VAL A 273 12.94 12.49 -10.96
N ARG A 274 13.96 13.09 -11.60
CA ARG A 274 14.69 12.47 -12.70
C ARG A 274 15.39 11.18 -12.27
N SER A 275 16.00 11.13 -11.09
CA SER A 275 16.64 9.89 -10.59
C SER A 275 15.61 8.81 -10.27
N LEU A 276 14.48 9.16 -9.65
CA LEU A 276 13.36 8.24 -9.42
C LEU A 276 12.77 7.71 -10.74
N VAL A 277 12.57 8.58 -11.73
CA VAL A 277 12.03 8.18 -13.05
C VAL A 277 13.03 7.33 -13.82
N ILE A 278 14.33 7.62 -13.76
CA ILE A 278 15.35 6.78 -14.43
C ILE A 278 15.44 5.40 -13.75
N PHE A 279 15.31 5.33 -12.42
CA PHE A 279 15.42 4.08 -11.68
C PHE A 279 14.15 3.23 -11.75
N PHE A 280 12.99 3.83 -11.48
CA PHE A 280 11.70 3.13 -11.44
C PHE A 280 10.98 3.13 -12.78
N GLY A 281 11.31 4.04 -13.71
CA GLY A 281 10.69 4.11 -15.04
C GLY A 281 10.73 2.79 -15.80
N PRO A 282 11.89 2.10 -15.91
CA PRO A 282 11.95 0.80 -16.59
C PRO A 282 11.06 -0.29 -15.99
N ILE A 283 10.67 -0.19 -14.71
CA ILE A 283 9.84 -1.18 -14.01
C ILE A 283 8.36 -0.77 -13.99
N LEU A 284 8.09 0.51 -13.72
CA LEU A 284 6.73 1.04 -13.57
C LEU A 284 6.11 1.35 -14.93
N LEU A 285 6.87 1.82 -15.91
CA LEU A 285 6.35 2.26 -17.21
C LEU A 285 5.79 1.09 -18.03
N PRO A 286 6.43 -0.10 -18.12
CA PRO A 286 5.81 -1.26 -18.76
C PRO A 286 4.56 -1.74 -18.05
N LYS A 287 4.52 -1.70 -16.71
CA LYS A 287 3.34 -2.09 -15.93
C LYS A 287 2.19 -1.10 -16.09
N ALA A 288 2.48 0.20 -16.08
CA ALA A 288 1.50 1.25 -16.33
C ALA A 288 0.96 1.16 -17.77
N TYR A 289 1.84 0.90 -18.75
CA TYR A 289 1.45 0.69 -20.14
C TYR A 289 0.60 -0.57 -20.32
N ALA A 290 0.99 -1.69 -19.71
CA ALA A 290 0.22 -2.93 -19.73
C ALA A 290 -1.14 -2.75 -19.05
N TYR A 291 -1.20 -2.04 -17.92
CA TYR A 291 -2.45 -1.72 -17.24
C TYR A 291 -3.36 -0.83 -18.11
N TYR A 292 -2.81 0.18 -18.76
CA TYR A 292 -3.52 1.03 -19.71
C TYR A 292 -4.04 0.23 -20.93
N GLN A 293 -3.20 -0.64 -21.49
CA GLN A 293 -3.59 -1.57 -22.56
C GLN A 293 -4.73 -2.48 -22.11
N ASN A 294 -4.66 -3.03 -20.90
CA ASN A 294 -5.70 -3.89 -20.34
C ASN A 294 -7.01 -3.13 -20.13
N LEU A 295 -6.97 -1.89 -19.64
CA LEU A 295 -8.14 -1.02 -19.55
C LEU A 295 -8.77 -0.73 -20.92
N LYS A 296 -7.94 -0.44 -21.93
CA LYS A 296 -8.39 -0.18 -23.31
C LYS A 296 -9.01 -1.44 -23.94
N ARG A 297 -8.39 -2.60 -23.74
CA ARG A 297 -8.89 -3.90 -24.24
C ARG A 297 -10.16 -4.34 -23.52
N ALA A 298 -10.22 -4.19 -22.20
CA ALA A 298 -11.43 -4.49 -21.41
C ALA A 298 -12.61 -3.62 -21.84
N ARG A 299 -12.39 -2.35 -22.19
CA ARG A 299 -13.42 -1.49 -22.78
C ARG A 299 -13.88 -2.02 -24.14
N ALA A 300 -12.96 -2.37 -25.04
CA ALA A 300 -13.29 -2.89 -26.36
C ALA A 300 -14.07 -4.22 -26.26
N GLN A 301 -13.65 -5.11 -25.36
CA GLN A 301 -14.31 -6.40 -25.09
C GLN A 301 -15.68 -6.26 -24.45
N ALA A 302 -15.91 -5.23 -23.63
CA ALA A 302 -17.18 -5.02 -22.96
C ALA A 302 -18.27 -4.44 -23.88
N ALA A 303 -17.92 -3.87 -25.04
CA ALA A 303 -18.83 -3.24 -26.01
C ALA A 303 -19.89 -2.31 -25.36
N LEU A 304 -19.58 -1.69 -24.23
CA LEU A 304 -20.53 -0.85 -23.49
C LEU A 304 -20.61 0.54 -24.13
N PRO A 305 -21.81 1.08 -24.42
CA PRO A 305 -21.95 2.42 -24.96
C PRO A 305 -21.49 3.46 -23.93
N ILE A 306 -20.86 4.54 -24.41
CA ILE A 306 -20.57 5.72 -23.59
C ILE A 306 -21.90 6.32 -23.17
N ARG A 307 -22.07 6.50 -21.86
CA ARG A 307 -23.29 7.08 -21.28
C ARG A 307 -22.97 8.46 -20.68
N PRO A 308 -23.97 9.36 -20.62
CA PRO A 308 -23.82 10.59 -19.85
C PRO A 308 -23.63 10.27 -18.36
N VAL A 309 -23.00 11.18 -17.63
CA VAL A 309 -22.78 11.05 -16.18
C VAL A 309 -24.14 10.93 -15.48
N THR A 310 -24.28 9.96 -14.59
CA THR A 310 -25.50 9.80 -13.81
C THR A 310 -25.66 10.98 -12.84
N ARG A 311 -26.89 11.46 -12.63
CA ARG A 311 -27.18 12.57 -11.69
C ARG A 311 -26.53 12.41 -10.29
N PRO A 312 -26.57 11.24 -9.62
CA PRO A 312 -25.89 11.06 -8.33
C PRO A 312 -24.37 11.20 -8.43
N ALA A 313 -23.75 10.60 -9.46
CA ALA A 313 -22.31 10.73 -9.68
C ALA A 313 -21.91 12.19 -9.96
N LEU A 314 -22.71 12.93 -10.75
CA LEU A 314 -22.44 14.34 -11.05
C LEU A 314 -22.44 15.22 -9.79
N ARG A 315 -23.44 15.05 -8.90
CA ARG A 315 -23.51 15.79 -7.62
C ARG A 315 -22.30 15.49 -6.74
N THR A 316 -21.89 14.22 -6.69
CA THR A 316 -20.74 13.77 -5.90
C THR A 316 -19.42 14.32 -6.46
N ILE A 317 -19.25 14.29 -7.79
CA ILE A 317 -18.09 14.87 -8.48
C ILE A 317 -18.00 16.38 -8.21
N PHE A 318 -19.13 17.10 -8.29
CA PHE A 318 -19.18 18.53 -7.98
C PHE A 318 -18.80 18.79 -6.51
N PHE A 319 -19.37 18.02 -5.57
CA PHE A 319 -19.04 18.11 -4.15
C PHE A 319 -17.54 17.90 -3.87
N LEU A 320 -16.94 16.83 -4.42
CA LEU A 320 -15.51 16.55 -4.26
C LEU A 320 -14.63 17.62 -4.91
N SER A 321 -15.02 18.12 -6.09
CA SER A 321 -14.28 19.19 -6.77
C SER A 321 -14.34 20.50 -6.00
N PHE A 322 -15.50 20.82 -5.42
CA PHE A 322 -15.68 21.98 -4.57
C PHE A 322 -14.90 21.86 -3.25
N LEU A 323 -14.91 20.68 -2.62
CA LEU A 323 -14.11 20.40 -1.43
C LEU A 323 -12.61 20.55 -1.72
N ALA A 324 -12.13 19.98 -2.83
CA ALA A 324 -10.76 20.13 -3.29
C ALA A 324 -10.38 21.60 -3.52
N PHE A 325 -11.28 22.38 -4.14
CA PHE A 325 -11.09 23.83 -4.31
C PHE A 325 -10.94 24.54 -2.96
N LEU A 326 -11.82 24.27 -1.98
CA LEU A 326 -11.71 24.85 -0.64
C LEU A 326 -10.40 24.46 0.07
N LEU A 327 -9.96 23.23 -0.07
CA LEU A 327 -8.69 22.75 0.49
C LEU A 327 -7.49 23.48 -0.13
N VAL A 328 -7.48 23.68 -1.45
CA VAL A 328 -6.44 24.44 -2.16
C VAL A 328 -6.47 25.92 -1.75
N VAL A 329 -7.64 26.54 -1.66
CA VAL A 329 -7.77 27.92 -1.17
C VAL A 329 -7.20 28.04 0.25
N LYS A 330 -7.55 27.10 1.14
CA LYS A 330 -7.02 27.05 2.51
C LYS A 330 -5.51 26.76 2.58
N ALA A 331 -4.94 26.12 1.55
CA ALA A 331 -3.51 25.85 1.45
C ALA A 331 -2.68 27.12 1.17
N THR A 332 -3.31 28.17 0.65
CA THR A 332 -2.64 29.46 0.41
C THR A 332 -2.17 30.10 1.73
N PRO A 333 -1.09 30.91 1.70
CA PRO A 333 -0.54 31.54 2.90
C PRO A 333 -1.51 32.52 3.56
N LEU A 334 -2.51 33.04 2.83
CA LEU A 334 -3.53 33.96 3.34
C LEU A 334 -4.36 33.37 4.49
N PHE A 335 -4.60 32.05 4.45
CA PHE A 335 -5.36 31.34 5.48
C PHE A 335 -4.46 30.54 6.42
N GLY A 336 -3.14 30.71 6.30
CA GLY A 336 -2.14 30.09 7.16
C GLY A 336 -1.94 30.88 8.46
N PRO A 337 -1.45 30.23 9.52
CA PRO A 337 -0.98 30.96 10.69
C PRO A 337 0.18 31.87 10.28
N GLU A 338 0.29 33.04 10.88
CA GLU A 338 1.38 33.97 10.60
C GLU A 338 2.72 33.44 11.13
N ASN A 339 3.80 33.74 10.40
CA ASN A 339 5.17 33.46 10.85
C ASN A 339 5.77 34.75 11.41
N ILE A 340 5.99 34.81 12.73
CA ILE A 340 6.46 36.02 13.41
C ILE A 340 7.88 36.43 12.98
N PHE A 341 8.73 35.48 12.58
CA PHE A 341 10.08 35.79 12.09
C PHE A 341 10.03 36.37 10.67
N ALA A 342 9.11 35.87 9.84
CA ALA A 342 8.87 36.44 8.51
C ALA A 342 8.19 37.80 8.60
N LEU A 343 7.21 37.96 9.51
CA LEU A 343 6.48 39.23 9.69
C LEU A 343 7.41 40.34 10.19
N THR A 344 8.26 40.05 11.17
CA THR A 344 9.22 41.03 11.73
C THR A 344 10.54 41.12 10.96
N GLN A 345 10.71 40.35 9.87
CA GLN A 345 11.94 40.25 9.10
C GLN A 345 13.19 39.99 9.98
N SER A 346 13.06 39.10 10.96
CA SER A 346 14.09 38.85 11.98
C SER A 346 14.80 37.51 11.77
N ARG A 347 16.12 37.49 12.03
CA ARG A 347 16.91 36.25 12.06
C ARG A 347 16.59 35.39 13.28
N LEU A 348 16.89 34.10 13.22
CA LEU A 348 16.59 33.16 14.29
C LEU A 348 17.29 33.49 15.63
N GLN A 349 18.53 34.00 15.58
CA GLN A 349 19.36 34.31 16.76
C GLN A 349 19.05 35.68 17.39
N ILE A 350 18.00 36.38 16.96
CA ILE A 350 17.62 37.68 17.54
C ILE A 350 17.29 37.55 19.04
N PRO A 351 17.62 38.54 19.90
CA PRO A 351 17.14 38.54 21.28
C PRO A 351 15.60 38.53 21.36
N VAL A 352 15.02 37.81 22.33
CA VAL A 352 13.56 37.62 22.44
C VAL A 352 12.84 38.96 22.56
N ASP A 353 13.32 39.84 23.44
CA ASP A 353 12.67 41.12 23.70
C ASP A 353 12.65 42.02 22.46
N VAL A 354 13.73 42.00 21.66
CA VAL A 354 13.79 42.75 20.41
C VAL A 354 12.79 42.21 19.38
N LEU A 355 12.63 40.88 19.29
CA LEU A 355 11.65 40.25 18.41
C LEU A 355 10.22 40.66 18.78
N PHE A 356 9.86 40.57 20.06
CA PHE A 356 8.51 40.89 20.53
C PHE A 356 8.23 42.40 20.58
N ASN A 357 9.23 43.25 20.80
CA ASN A 357 9.06 44.70 20.64
C ASN A 357 8.79 45.07 19.17
N ARG A 358 9.49 44.45 18.22
CA ARG A 358 9.19 44.62 16.79
C ARG A 358 7.80 44.10 16.42
N LEU A 359 7.39 42.97 17.00
CA LEU A 359 6.06 42.41 16.79
C LEU A 359 4.99 43.34 17.35
N ALA A 360 5.18 43.90 18.55
CA ALA A 360 4.26 44.85 19.17
C ALA A 360 4.00 46.05 18.26
N VAL A 361 5.02 46.63 17.63
CA VAL A 361 4.88 47.74 16.66
C VAL A 361 4.02 47.37 15.45
N LEU A 362 3.95 46.09 15.08
CA LEU A 362 3.12 45.60 13.97
C LEU A 362 1.70 45.21 14.42
N ARG A 363 1.40 45.21 15.72
CA ARG A 363 0.08 44.90 16.26
C ARG A 363 -0.79 46.15 16.41
N PRO A 364 -2.12 46.02 16.33
CA PRO A 364 -3.04 47.11 16.65
C PRO A 364 -2.76 47.67 18.05
N ALA A 365 -2.73 48.99 18.18
CA ALA A 365 -2.46 49.72 19.43
C ALA A 365 -1.07 49.49 20.06
N ASN A 366 -0.11 48.89 19.32
CA ASN A 366 1.24 48.58 19.81
C ASN A 366 1.27 47.62 21.02
N ILE A 367 0.24 46.78 21.20
CA ILE A 367 0.10 45.87 22.33
C ILE A 367 0.19 44.42 21.81
N LEU A 368 0.95 43.58 22.53
CA LEU A 368 1.05 42.16 22.24
C LEU A 368 -0.28 41.45 22.50
N THR A 369 -0.65 40.51 21.64
CA THR A 369 -1.83 39.68 21.91
C THR A 369 -1.53 38.68 23.04
N PRO A 370 -2.55 38.15 23.74
CA PRO A 370 -2.32 37.15 24.80
C PRO A 370 -1.54 35.91 24.32
N ARG A 371 -1.72 35.55 23.04
CA ARG A 371 -0.98 34.45 22.41
C ARG A 371 0.47 34.82 22.09
N ASP A 372 0.73 36.07 21.73
CA ASP A 372 2.11 36.56 21.55
C ASP A 372 2.84 36.58 22.90
N GLU A 373 2.17 36.97 23.99
CA GLU A 373 2.73 36.92 25.35
C GLU A 373 3.03 35.48 25.79
N ALA A 374 2.10 34.55 25.56
CA ALA A 374 2.31 33.13 25.81
C ALA A 374 3.50 32.58 24.99
N LEU A 375 3.62 32.98 23.72
CA LEU A 375 4.73 32.58 22.86
C LEU A 375 6.07 33.17 23.34
N ARG A 376 6.08 34.44 23.79
CA ARG A 376 7.25 35.11 24.38
C ARG A 376 7.79 34.35 25.57
N ALA A 377 6.90 33.90 26.47
CA ALA A 377 7.26 33.13 27.65
C ALA A 377 7.92 31.77 27.31
N ARG A 378 7.64 31.22 26.13
CA ARG A 378 8.18 29.92 25.67
C ARG A 378 9.53 30.04 24.96
N PHE A 379 9.87 31.21 24.43
CA PHE A 379 11.08 31.45 23.60
C PHE A 379 12.38 31.64 24.42
N VAL A 380 12.56 30.88 25.51
CA VAL A 380 13.70 31.02 26.44
C VAL A 380 15.01 30.50 25.83
N ASN A 381 14.95 29.44 25.04
CA ASN A 381 16.11 28.76 24.45
C ASN A 381 16.01 28.67 22.92
N LEU A 382 17.15 28.40 22.26
CA LEU A 382 17.17 28.21 20.81
C LEU A 382 16.30 27.02 20.38
N GLU A 383 16.27 25.95 21.16
CA GLU A 383 15.48 24.73 20.90
C GLU A 383 13.98 25.00 20.76
N SER A 384 13.38 25.80 21.66
CA SER A 384 11.96 26.19 21.55
C SER A 384 11.65 26.94 20.25
N ARG A 385 12.59 27.75 19.77
CA ARG A 385 12.48 28.47 18.49
C ARG A 385 12.64 27.53 17.30
N LEU A 386 13.45 26.49 17.41
CA LEU A 386 13.56 25.46 16.37
C LEU A 386 12.27 24.64 16.27
N LEU A 387 11.69 24.27 17.41
CA LEU A 387 10.41 23.55 17.50
C LEU A 387 9.23 24.39 16.97
N TYR A 388 9.30 25.72 17.04
CA TYR A 388 8.35 26.63 16.39
C TYR A 388 8.27 26.42 14.88
N PHE A 389 9.39 26.19 14.19
CA PHE A 389 9.38 25.93 12.74
C PHE A 389 8.88 24.52 12.38
N GLN A 390 8.84 23.59 13.34
CA GLN A 390 8.31 22.24 13.15
C GLN A 390 6.80 22.17 13.43
N PHE A 391 6.36 22.65 14.60
CA PHE A 391 4.99 22.47 15.09
C PHE A 391 4.11 23.73 14.95
N GLY A 392 4.70 24.91 14.76
CA GLY A 392 3.99 26.16 14.52
C GLY A 392 3.57 26.92 15.79
N PRO A 393 3.01 28.14 15.63
CA PRO A 393 2.71 29.05 16.73
C PRO A 393 1.68 28.52 17.74
N ALA A 394 0.65 27.78 17.28
CA ALA A 394 -0.40 27.24 18.16
C ALA A 394 0.15 26.24 19.17
N VAL A 395 0.91 25.26 18.68
CA VAL A 395 1.41 24.18 19.51
C VAL A 395 2.39 24.70 20.55
N ILE A 396 3.23 25.69 20.19
CA ILE A 396 4.18 26.27 21.13
C ILE A 396 3.48 27.16 22.17
N ALA A 397 2.55 28.02 21.76
CA ALA A 397 1.89 28.96 22.67
C ALA A 397 0.88 28.26 23.61
N ASP A 398 0.08 27.34 23.06
CA ASP A 398 -1.14 26.86 23.72
C ASP A 398 -0.94 25.53 24.48
N CYS A 399 0.21 24.84 24.30
CA CYS A 399 0.44 23.57 24.98
C CYS A 399 0.75 23.76 26.49
N PRO A 400 -0.03 23.12 27.40
CA PRO A 400 0.16 23.31 28.84
C PRO A 400 1.31 22.47 29.42
N PHE A 401 1.54 21.25 28.90
CA PHE A 401 2.50 20.29 29.47
C PHE A 401 3.82 20.15 28.67
N CYS A 402 3.95 20.84 27.53
CA CYS A 402 5.10 20.68 26.66
C CYS A 402 6.37 21.34 27.22
N ARG A 403 7.51 20.69 27.02
CA ARG A 403 8.84 21.16 27.46
C ARG A 403 9.83 21.04 26.31
N SER A 404 10.76 21.99 26.18
CA SER A 404 11.79 21.97 25.13
C SER A 404 12.73 20.78 25.24
N ASP A 405 12.94 20.26 26.46
CA ASP A 405 13.87 19.16 26.73
C ASP A 405 13.32 17.81 26.27
N ASP A 406 12.00 17.71 26.12
CA ASP A 406 11.33 16.55 25.51
C ASP A 406 10.50 16.99 24.28
N PRO A 407 11.13 17.07 23.10
CA PRO A 407 10.47 17.44 21.85
C PRO A 407 9.22 16.59 21.51
N LYS A 408 9.14 15.35 22.04
CA LYS A 408 7.99 14.47 21.78
C LYS A 408 6.71 14.97 22.43
N SER A 409 6.81 15.72 23.54
CA SER A 409 5.65 16.33 24.20
C SER A 409 4.84 17.22 23.25
N TYR A 410 5.53 18.04 22.43
CA TYR A 410 4.90 18.86 21.39
C TYR A 410 4.30 18.02 20.25
N ALA A 411 4.95 16.91 19.88
CA ALA A 411 4.41 16.00 18.87
C ALA A 411 3.06 15.39 19.32
N TYR A 412 2.96 14.93 20.57
CA TYR A 412 1.71 14.37 21.10
C TYR A 412 0.57 15.40 21.13
N TYR A 413 0.87 16.64 21.51
CA TYR A 413 -0.11 17.71 21.49
C TYR A 413 -0.52 18.11 20.06
N ALA A 414 0.40 18.08 19.10
CA ALA A 414 0.13 18.44 17.71
C ALA A 414 -0.66 17.37 16.93
N LEU A 415 -0.60 16.10 17.35
CA LEU A 415 -1.21 14.97 16.63
C LEU A 415 -2.69 15.17 16.27
N PRO A 416 -3.59 15.57 17.20
CA PRO A 416 -4.99 15.80 16.85
C PRO A 416 -5.17 16.84 15.75
N ALA A 417 -4.41 17.95 15.79
CA ALA A 417 -4.49 19.01 14.78
C ALA A 417 -3.96 18.56 13.40
N ILE A 418 -2.98 17.64 13.38
CA ILE A 418 -2.45 17.03 12.16
C ILE A 418 -3.43 16.03 11.57
N VAL A 419 -4.03 15.17 12.40
CA VAL A 419 -4.90 14.06 11.99
C VAL A 419 -6.33 14.51 11.67
N ALA A 420 -6.86 15.53 12.34
CA ALA A 420 -8.22 16.05 12.13
C ALA A 420 -8.58 16.31 10.65
N PRO A 421 -7.80 17.05 9.83
CA PRO A 421 -8.13 17.24 8.43
C PRO A 421 -8.18 15.93 7.62
N HIS A 422 -7.35 14.93 7.96
CA HIS A 422 -7.42 13.62 7.30
C HIS A 422 -8.68 12.86 7.67
N LEU A 423 -9.10 12.89 8.94
CA LEU A 423 -10.35 12.24 9.37
C LEU A 423 -11.58 12.88 8.73
N LEU A 424 -11.64 14.21 8.69
CA LEU A 424 -12.73 14.92 8.02
C LEU A 424 -12.78 14.59 6.53
N ASN A 425 -11.62 14.55 5.86
CA ASN A 425 -11.57 14.19 4.44
C ASN A 425 -11.93 12.72 4.19
N LEU A 426 -11.49 11.81 5.08
CA LEU A 426 -11.85 10.40 5.02
C LEU A 426 -13.36 10.19 5.11
N ILE A 427 -14.04 10.94 6.00
CA ILE A 427 -15.50 10.89 6.12
C ILE A 427 -16.16 11.36 4.80
N ALA A 428 -15.70 12.48 4.25
CA ALA A 428 -16.21 13.01 2.99
C ALA A 428 -16.01 12.02 1.82
N LEU A 429 -14.81 11.44 1.71
CA LEU A 429 -14.45 10.45 0.70
C LEU A 429 -15.23 9.13 0.87
N ALA A 430 -15.40 8.64 2.10
CA ALA A 430 -16.16 7.43 2.38
C ALA A 430 -17.65 7.61 2.07
N ALA A 431 -18.21 8.78 2.37
CA ALA A 431 -19.57 9.16 1.98
C ALA A 431 -19.68 9.23 0.46
N ALA A 432 -18.76 9.94 -0.22
CA ALA A 432 -18.73 10.06 -1.67
C ALA A 432 -18.59 8.72 -2.38
N ALA A 433 -17.83 7.76 -1.84
CA ALA A 433 -17.69 6.41 -2.40
C ALA A 433 -18.85 5.45 -2.06
N SER A 434 -19.88 5.89 -1.34
CA SER A 434 -21.00 5.04 -0.95
C SER A 434 -22.16 5.07 -1.95
N ARG A 435 -23.02 4.03 -1.94
CA ARG A 435 -24.14 3.88 -2.89
C ARG A 435 -25.12 5.06 -2.91
N PRO A 436 -25.53 5.65 -1.77
CA PRO A 436 -26.50 6.75 -1.78
C PRO A 436 -26.02 8.00 -2.53
N PHE A 437 -24.70 8.25 -2.53
CA PHE A 437 -24.12 9.45 -3.12
C PHE A 437 -23.63 9.21 -4.55
N ALA A 438 -22.76 8.22 -4.77
CA ALA A 438 -22.16 7.93 -6.08
C ALA A 438 -22.93 6.88 -6.91
N GLY A 439 -24.03 6.34 -6.38
CA GLY A 439 -24.78 5.29 -7.05
C GLY A 439 -24.00 3.96 -7.12
N PRO A 440 -24.28 3.12 -8.13
CA PRO A 440 -23.62 1.81 -8.29
C PRO A 440 -22.10 1.89 -8.51
N HIS A 441 -21.60 3.04 -8.96
CA HIS A 441 -20.20 3.24 -9.34
C HIS A 441 -19.29 3.62 -8.17
N GLY A 442 -19.84 4.02 -7.02
CA GLY A 442 -19.06 4.39 -5.82
C GLY A 442 -18.40 3.22 -5.08
N PRO A 443 -19.15 2.15 -4.70
CA PRO A 443 -18.66 1.11 -3.79
C PRO A 443 -17.32 0.46 -4.15
N PRO A 444 -17.00 0.20 -5.44
CA PRO A 444 -15.70 -0.36 -5.80
C PRO A 444 -14.50 0.48 -5.35
N TRP A 445 -14.67 1.81 -5.25
CA TRP A 445 -13.60 2.73 -4.89
C TRP A 445 -13.46 2.94 -3.38
N ARG A 446 -14.44 2.51 -2.59
CA ARG A 446 -14.49 2.79 -1.14
C ARG A 446 -13.24 2.27 -0.44
N THR A 447 -12.86 1.02 -0.67
CA THR A 447 -11.69 0.40 -0.02
C THR A 447 -10.38 1.06 -0.45
N THR A 448 -10.21 1.31 -1.74
CA THR A 448 -9.00 1.96 -2.29
C THR A 448 -8.81 3.35 -1.71
N VAL A 449 -9.87 4.15 -1.65
CA VAL A 449 -9.80 5.52 -1.15
C VAL A 449 -9.62 5.55 0.37
N THR A 450 -10.26 4.64 1.13
CA THR A 450 -10.04 4.56 2.58
C THR A 450 -8.59 4.19 2.90
N VAL A 451 -8.00 3.25 2.15
CA VAL A 451 -6.60 2.86 2.33
C VAL A 451 -5.67 4.00 1.94
N ALA A 452 -5.93 4.67 0.81
CA ALA A 452 -5.13 5.81 0.35
C ALA A 452 -5.16 6.98 1.36
N SER A 453 -6.34 7.29 1.91
CA SER A 453 -6.51 8.33 2.92
C SER A 453 -5.80 7.97 4.24
N ALA A 454 -5.88 6.72 4.69
CA ALA A 454 -5.17 6.26 5.88
C ALA A 454 -3.65 6.28 5.69
N ALA A 455 -3.16 5.86 4.52
CA ALA A 455 -1.75 5.92 4.17
C ALA A 455 -1.23 7.36 4.11
N LEU A 456 -2.02 8.29 3.56
CA LEU A 456 -1.67 9.71 3.50
C LEU A 456 -1.59 10.32 4.91
N ALA A 457 -2.52 9.97 5.80
CA ALA A 457 -2.50 10.40 7.20
C ALA A 457 -1.26 9.88 7.94
N ALA A 458 -0.95 8.59 7.78
CA ALA A 458 0.23 7.98 8.39
C ALA A 458 1.53 8.60 7.86
N LEU A 459 1.61 8.86 6.56
CA LEU A 459 2.75 9.51 5.93
C LEU A 459 2.95 10.93 6.47
N ASP A 460 1.89 11.73 6.58
CA ASP A 460 1.98 13.10 7.09
C ASP A 460 2.40 13.13 8.57
N VAL A 461 1.83 12.27 9.42
CA VAL A 461 2.28 12.12 10.81
C VAL A 461 3.76 11.73 10.86
N TYR A 462 4.18 10.77 10.02
CA TYR A 462 5.58 10.37 9.92
C TYR A 462 6.48 11.53 9.51
N LEU A 463 6.13 12.29 8.47
CA LEU A 463 6.93 13.42 7.98
C LEU A 463 7.08 14.50 9.05
N VAL A 464 6.02 14.83 9.79
CA VAL A 464 6.09 15.84 10.86
C VAL A 464 6.92 15.36 12.05
N THR A 465 6.76 14.11 12.46
CA THR A 465 7.46 13.54 13.62
C THR A 465 8.91 13.17 13.35
N ALA A 466 9.25 12.82 12.10
CA ALA A 466 10.61 12.50 11.68
C ALA A 466 11.43 13.74 11.27
N TYR A 467 10.80 14.91 11.13
CA TYR A 467 11.49 16.14 10.78
C TYR A 467 12.53 16.53 11.84
N ASN A 468 13.75 16.85 11.38
CA ASN A 468 14.85 17.30 12.24
C ASN A 468 15.01 18.82 12.12
N PRO A 469 14.70 19.61 13.16
CA PRO A 469 14.77 21.07 13.09
C PRO A 469 16.18 21.63 13.33
N ARG A 470 17.16 20.81 13.74
CA ARG A 470 18.53 21.26 14.07
C ARG A 470 19.27 22.03 12.96
N PRO A 471 19.13 21.69 11.65
CA PRO A 471 19.81 22.44 10.59
C PRO A 471 19.49 23.94 10.58
N ASN A 472 18.28 24.34 11.01
CA ASN A 472 17.89 25.75 11.09
C ASN A 472 18.73 26.53 12.12
N ALA A 473 19.38 25.88 13.09
CA ALA A 473 20.24 26.54 14.07
C ALA A 473 21.44 27.25 13.42
N ALA A 474 21.94 26.69 12.30
CA ALA A 474 23.09 27.21 11.57
C ALA A 474 22.71 28.31 10.55
N ALA A 475 21.41 28.57 10.33
CA ALA A 475 20.95 29.57 9.36
C ALA A 475 21.26 30.99 9.85
N LEU A 476 21.97 31.77 9.03
CA LEU A 476 22.36 33.16 9.36
C LEU A 476 21.39 34.20 8.80
N ARG A 477 20.63 33.85 7.75
CA ARG A 477 19.64 34.71 7.10
C ARG A 477 18.26 34.09 7.19
N LEU A 478 17.23 34.94 7.17
CA LEU A 478 15.83 34.50 7.18
C LEU A 478 15.48 33.60 5.99
N GLY A 479 16.02 33.87 4.81
CA GLY A 479 15.78 33.07 3.60
C GLY A 479 16.41 31.67 3.62
N ASP A 480 17.37 31.43 4.53
CA ASP A 480 18.03 30.12 4.69
C ASP A 480 17.30 29.22 5.70
N ILE A 481 16.26 29.74 6.38
CA ILE A 481 15.48 29.01 7.38
C ILE A 481 14.41 28.17 6.67
N ASP A 482 14.40 26.86 6.94
CA ASP A 482 13.31 26.00 6.48
C ASP A 482 12.04 26.22 7.32
N THR A 483 10.99 26.74 6.68
CA THR A 483 9.67 26.98 7.28
C THR A 483 8.78 25.73 7.16
N PHE A 484 9.25 24.60 7.70
CA PHE A 484 8.63 23.28 7.54
C PHE A 484 7.14 23.24 7.93
N HIS A 485 6.74 23.83 9.05
CA HIS A 485 5.34 23.81 9.51
C HIS A 485 4.36 24.33 8.45
N TRP A 486 4.70 25.45 7.80
CA TRP A 486 3.87 26.06 6.78
C TRP A 486 3.86 25.24 5.50
N THR A 487 5.03 24.77 5.06
CA THR A 487 5.14 23.95 3.85
C THR A 487 4.41 22.62 4.02
N ALA A 488 4.58 21.94 5.17
CA ALA A 488 3.86 20.72 5.52
C ALA A 488 2.35 20.94 5.59
N ARG A 489 1.87 22.04 6.19
CA ARG A 489 0.44 22.40 6.19
C ARG A 489 -0.10 22.57 4.77
N SER A 490 0.58 23.32 3.91
CA SER A 490 0.14 23.50 2.51
C SER A 490 0.17 22.18 1.73
N LEU A 491 1.22 21.36 1.90
CA LEU A 491 1.36 20.07 1.23
C LEU A 491 0.26 19.10 1.65
N ARG A 492 -0.07 19.05 2.95
CA ARG A 492 -1.18 18.24 3.49
C ARG A 492 -2.49 18.57 2.79
N LEU A 493 -2.85 19.85 2.73
CA LEU A 493 -4.12 20.30 2.15
C LEU A 493 -4.17 20.04 0.64
N VAL A 494 -3.06 20.27 -0.07
CA VAL A 494 -2.95 19.97 -1.51
C VAL A 494 -3.03 18.46 -1.78
N ALA A 495 -2.40 17.63 -0.94
CA ALA A 495 -2.45 16.18 -1.08
C ALA A 495 -3.86 15.62 -0.84
N LEU A 496 -4.60 16.17 0.13
CA LEU A 496 -6.01 15.84 0.36
C LEU A 496 -6.88 16.26 -0.84
N ALA A 497 -6.70 17.48 -1.35
CA ALA A 497 -7.40 17.94 -2.55
C ALA A 497 -7.11 17.07 -3.78
N ALA A 498 -5.86 16.61 -3.94
CA ALA A 498 -5.49 15.70 -5.02
C ALA A 498 -6.19 14.34 -4.91
N LEU A 499 -6.36 13.82 -3.68
CA LEU A 499 -7.09 12.57 -3.44
C LEU A 499 -8.58 12.72 -3.78
N ASP A 500 -9.20 13.85 -3.41
CA ASP A 500 -10.59 14.16 -3.75
C ASP A 500 -10.82 14.24 -5.27
N LEU A 501 -9.92 14.94 -5.98
CA LEU A 501 -9.94 15.03 -7.44
C LEU A 501 -9.70 13.67 -8.11
N ALA A 502 -8.84 12.83 -7.53
CA ALA A 502 -8.60 11.48 -8.04
C ALA A 502 -9.86 10.61 -7.94
N LEU A 503 -10.58 10.67 -6.82
CA LEU A 503 -11.87 9.97 -6.69
C LEU A 503 -12.92 10.57 -7.64
N ALA A 504 -13.01 11.90 -7.75
CA ALA A 504 -13.94 12.54 -8.68
C ALA A 504 -13.68 12.10 -10.14
N ALA A 505 -12.42 12.02 -10.55
CA ALA A 505 -12.03 11.50 -11.86
C ALA A 505 -12.38 10.02 -12.03
N ALA A 506 -12.15 9.19 -11.01
CA ALA A 506 -12.50 7.77 -11.03
C ALA A 506 -14.03 7.55 -11.15
N LEU A 507 -14.84 8.34 -10.45
CA LEU A 507 -16.30 8.34 -10.55
C LEU A 507 -16.78 8.81 -11.92
N TYR A 508 -16.15 9.83 -12.50
CA TYR A 508 -16.45 10.28 -13.86
C TYR A 508 -16.18 9.17 -14.88
N LEU A 509 -15.00 8.55 -14.80
CA LEU A 509 -14.60 7.49 -15.74
C LEU A 509 -15.47 6.24 -15.63
N SER A 510 -15.80 5.82 -14.41
CA SER A 510 -16.62 4.64 -14.14
C SER A 510 -18.10 4.85 -14.48
N SER A 511 -18.66 6.03 -14.21
CA SER A 511 -20.07 6.33 -14.53
C SER A 511 -20.33 6.54 -16.03
N THR A 512 -19.32 7.00 -16.78
CA THR A 512 -19.43 7.20 -18.25
C THR A 512 -19.04 5.98 -19.08
N ASN A 513 -18.73 4.85 -18.43
CA ASN A 513 -18.15 3.65 -19.05
C ASN A 513 -16.87 3.92 -19.86
N ARG A 514 -16.13 5.00 -19.55
CA ARG A 514 -14.90 5.34 -20.26
C ARG A 514 -13.73 4.48 -19.81
N ALA A 515 -13.66 4.19 -18.51
CA ALA A 515 -12.73 3.26 -17.88
C ALA A 515 -13.36 2.70 -16.60
N PHE A 516 -12.90 1.54 -16.13
CA PHE A 516 -13.43 0.89 -14.91
C PHE A 516 -14.94 0.55 -14.99
N ALA A 517 -15.44 0.25 -16.19
CA ALA A 517 -16.82 -0.14 -16.38
C ALA A 517 -17.08 -1.47 -15.67
N ALA A 518 -18.06 -1.49 -14.77
CA ALA A 518 -18.49 -2.72 -14.12
C ALA A 518 -19.31 -3.55 -15.13
N PRO A 519 -18.98 -4.84 -15.33
CA PRO A 519 -19.81 -5.70 -16.16
C PRO A 519 -21.21 -5.79 -15.54
N PRO A 520 -22.25 -5.97 -16.36
CA PRO A 520 -23.62 -6.12 -15.86
C PRO A 520 -23.69 -7.31 -14.87
N PRO A 521 -24.55 -7.22 -13.85
CA PRO A 521 -24.65 -8.23 -12.81
C PRO A 521 -24.92 -9.61 -13.41
N ALA A 522 -24.41 -10.66 -12.76
CA ALA A 522 -24.50 -12.04 -13.26
C ALA A 522 -25.94 -12.44 -13.60
N ALA A 523 -26.93 -11.99 -12.83
CA ALA A 523 -28.35 -12.18 -13.11
C ALA A 523 -28.77 -11.60 -14.47
N ALA A 524 -28.35 -10.38 -14.81
CA ALA A 524 -28.66 -9.76 -16.10
C ALA A 524 -27.90 -10.40 -17.28
N ARG A 525 -26.78 -11.07 -17.01
CA ARG A 525 -26.07 -11.90 -18.00
C ARG A 525 -26.81 -13.22 -18.23
N LEU A 526 -27.19 -13.90 -17.14
CA LEU A 526 -27.99 -15.12 -17.17
C LEU A 526 -29.34 -14.90 -17.85
N GLU A 527 -30.00 -13.77 -17.59
CA GLU A 527 -31.28 -13.43 -18.22
C GLU A 527 -31.13 -13.23 -19.72
N ARG A 528 -30.06 -12.56 -20.18
CA ARG A 528 -29.78 -12.44 -21.63
C ARG A 528 -29.53 -13.79 -22.28
N VAL A 529 -28.71 -14.63 -21.66
CA VAL A 529 -28.44 -15.99 -22.16
C VAL A 529 -29.71 -16.83 -22.18
N ASN A 530 -30.54 -16.76 -21.13
CA ASN A 530 -31.82 -17.47 -21.10
C ASN A 530 -32.79 -16.98 -22.18
N ARG A 531 -32.86 -15.67 -22.44
CA ARG A 531 -33.70 -15.14 -23.54
C ARG A 531 -33.19 -15.58 -24.91
N ALA A 532 -31.88 -15.56 -25.13
CA ALA A 532 -31.28 -16.08 -26.35
C ALA A 532 -31.58 -17.59 -26.51
N LEU A 533 -31.37 -18.37 -25.45
CA LEU A 533 -31.64 -19.81 -25.44
C LEU A 533 -33.13 -20.12 -25.66
N ALA A 534 -34.04 -19.33 -25.08
CA ALA A 534 -35.47 -19.49 -25.30
C ALA A 534 -35.86 -19.24 -26.77
N THR A 535 -35.22 -18.27 -27.42
CA THR A 535 -35.42 -17.96 -28.85
C THR A 535 -34.90 -19.08 -29.75
N VAL A 536 -33.69 -19.60 -29.47
CA VAL A 536 -33.14 -20.75 -30.20
C VAL A 536 -34.03 -21.98 -30.01
N ARG A 537 -34.49 -22.24 -28.78
CA ARG A 537 -35.39 -23.34 -28.46
C ARG A 537 -36.72 -23.24 -29.21
N SER A 538 -37.35 -22.07 -29.25
CA SER A 538 -38.63 -21.89 -29.94
C SER A 538 -38.49 -22.14 -31.45
N LYS A 539 -37.41 -21.64 -32.07
CA LYS A 539 -37.10 -21.89 -33.49
C LYS A 539 -36.80 -23.36 -33.78
N MET A 540 -36.01 -24.03 -32.94
CA MET A 540 -35.72 -25.46 -33.08
C MET A 540 -36.99 -26.31 -32.96
N THR A 541 -37.90 -25.91 -32.06
CA THR A 541 -39.22 -26.54 -31.92
C THR A 541 -40.06 -26.33 -33.17
N ALA A 542 -40.10 -25.12 -33.73
CA ALA A 542 -40.80 -24.81 -34.98
C ALA A 542 -40.24 -25.62 -36.16
N PHE A 543 -38.92 -25.71 -36.30
CA PHE A 543 -38.28 -26.55 -37.31
C PHE A 543 -38.64 -28.03 -37.14
N GLY A 544 -38.63 -28.52 -35.89
CA GLY A 544 -39.07 -29.87 -35.57
C GLY A 544 -40.53 -30.14 -35.96
N ILE A 545 -41.42 -29.17 -35.75
CA ILE A 545 -42.82 -29.25 -36.18
C ILE A 545 -42.92 -29.29 -37.70
N VAL A 546 -42.22 -28.41 -38.42
CA VAL A 546 -42.23 -28.37 -39.89
C VAL A 546 -41.69 -29.68 -40.47
N ARG A 547 -40.57 -30.18 -39.94
CA ARG A 547 -40.00 -31.47 -40.36
C ARG A 547 -40.96 -32.62 -40.08
N ASN A 548 -41.55 -32.68 -38.90
CA ASN A 548 -42.53 -33.72 -38.57
C ASN A 548 -43.80 -33.63 -39.43
N ALA A 549 -44.27 -32.42 -39.74
CA ALA A 549 -45.42 -32.21 -40.63
C ALA A 549 -45.09 -32.70 -42.05
N GLY A 550 -43.93 -32.33 -42.59
CA GLY A 550 -43.47 -32.79 -43.91
C GLY A 550 -43.26 -34.29 -44.00
N VAL A 551 -42.72 -34.92 -42.93
CA VAL A 551 -42.56 -36.38 -42.88
C VAL A 551 -43.89 -37.09 -42.66
N ARG A 552 -44.89 -36.49 -42.02
CA ARG A 552 -46.20 -37.13 -41.82
C ARG A 552 -47.09 -37.05 -43.06
N ASP A 553 -46.94 -36.01 -43.87
CA ASP A 553 -47.68 -35.85 -45.12
C ASP A 553 -47.05 -36.72 -46.25
N GLU A 554 -47.85 -37.57 -46.88
CA GLU A 554 -47.39 -38.48 -47.93
C GLU A 554 -46.86 -37.74 -49.18
N GLY A 555 -47.53 -36.63 -49.55
CA GLY A 555 -47.18 -35.84 -50.73
C GLY A 555 -45.88 -35.05 -50.55
N LEU A 556 -45.69 -34.44 -49.38
CA LEU A 556 -44.45 -33.72 -49.05
C LEU A 556 -43.29 -34.69 -48.82
N ARG A 557 -43.52 -35.82 -48.15
CA ARG A 557 -42.48 -36.84 -47.94
C ARG A 557 -41.98 -37.40 -49.26
N SER A 558 -42.87 -37.75 -50.19
CA SER A 558 -42.49 -38.30 -51.50
C SER A 558 -41.74 -37.28 -52.36
N ARG A 559 -42.12 -35.99 -52.32
CA ARG A 559 -41.36 -34.91 -52.98
C ARG A 559 -39.99 -34.69 -52.36
N GLN A 560 -39.90 -34.69 -51.04
CA GLN A 560 -38.63 -34.54 -50.33
C GLN A 560 -37.69 -35.73 -50.64
N SER A 561 -38.17 -36.96 -50.54
CA SER A 561 -37.37 -38.15 -50.87
C SER A 561 -36.99 -38.18 -52.34
N GLY A 562 -37.91 -37.80 -53.24
CA GLY A 562 -37.65 -37.69 -54.68
C GLY A 562 -36.57 -36.66 -55.00
N TYR A 563 -36.61 -35.47 -54.38
CA TYR A 563 -35.59 -34.44 -54.52
C TYR A 563 -34.21 -34.96 -54.08
N TRP A 564 -34.11 -35.52 -52.88
CA TRP A 564 -32.82 -36.01 -52.37
C TRP A 564 -32.30 -37.22 -53.14
N ALA A 565 -33.18 -38.14 -53.56
CA ALA A 565 -32.79 -39.26 -54.42
C ALA A 565 -32.30 -38.78 -55.80
N HIS A 566 -32.94 -37.76 -56.36
CA HIS A 566 -32.52 -37.14 -57.61
C HIS A 566 -31.16 -36.45 -57.46
N GLU A 567 -30.96 -35.68 -56.40
CA GLU A 567 -29.69 -34.99 -56.12
C GLU A 567 -28.54 -35.99 -55.89
N VAL A 568 -28.75 -37.03 -55.09
CA VAL A 568 -27.75 -38.09 -54.87
C VAL A 568 -27.41 -38.82 -56.16
N ARG A 569 -28.41 -39.09 -57.01
CA ARG A 569 -28.18 -39.71 -58.31
C ARG A 569 -27.39 -38.79 -59.24
N ILE A 570 -27.75 -37.51 -59.35
CA ILE A 570 -27.01 -36.54 -60.16
C ILE A 570 -25.58 -36.40 -59.66
N MET A 571 -25.37 -36.22 -58.35
CA MET A 571 -24.03 -36.11 -57.78
C MET A 571 -23.24 -37.40 -57.93
N GLY A 572 -23.89 -38.57 -57.87
CA GLY A 572 -23.28 -39.86 -58.19
C GLY A 572 -22.83 -39.94 -59.65
N GLU A 573 -23.72 -39.64 -60.60
CA GLU A 573 -23.43 -39.63 -62.04
C GLU A 573 -22.28 -38.63 -62.36
N VAL A 574 -22.31 -37.44 -61.78
CA VAL A 574 -21.25 -36.42 -61.93
C VAL A 574 -19.92 -36.89 -61.32
N MET A 575 -19.95 -37.63 -60.21
CA MET A 575 -18.74 -38.19 -59.57
C MET A 575 -18.27 -39.52 -60.19
N GLU A 576 -19.02 -40.10 -61.13
CA GLU A 576 -18.56 -41.23 -61.94
C GLU A 576 -17.73 -40.77 -63.16
N GLU A 577 -17.88 -39.51 -63.57
CA GLU A 577 -17.06 -38.92 -64.63
C GLU A 577 -15.60 -38.79 -64.20
N ARG A 578 -14.74 -39.49 -64.93
CA ARG A 578 -13.32 -39.61 -64.58
C ARG A 578 -12.60 -38.25 -64.54
N GLU A 579 -12.94 -37.34 -65.44
CA GLU A 579 -12.41 -35.97 -65.46
C GLU A 579 -12.81 -35.16 -64.23
N VAL A 580 -14.02 -35.36 -63.71
CA VAL A 580 -14.52 -34.66 -62.50
C VAL A 580 -13.82 -35.18 -61.25
N VAL A 581 -13.65 -36.50 -61.12
CA VAL A 581 -12.92 -37.10 -59.98
C VAL A 581 -11.45 -36.69 -59.99
N GLU A 582 -10.81 -36.71 -61.16
CA GLU A 582 -9.41 -36.26 -61.30
C GLU A 582 -9.28 -34.75 -61.03
N GLY A 583 -10.24 -33.94 -61.48
CA GLY A 583 -10.29 -32.50 -61.20
C GLY A 583 -10.53 -32.17 -59.72
N VAL A 584 -11.40 -32.90 -59.03
CA VAL A 584 -11.64 -32.74 -57.58
C VAL A 584 -10.41 -33.18 -56.78
N ASN A 585 -9.80 -34.32 -57.13
CA ASN A 585 -8.57 -34.80 -56.47
C ASN A 585 -7.37 -33.88 -56.74
N ASP A 586 -7.23 -33.30 -57.94
CA ASP A 586 -6.23 -32.28 -58.23
C ASP A 586 -6.50 -30.99 -57.46
N ALA A 587 -7.75 -30.56 -57.34
CA ALA A 587 -8.12 -29.37 -56.56
C ALA A 587 -7.80 -29.52 -55.06
N ILE A 588 -8.05 -30.71 -54.49
CA ILE A 588 -7.70 -31.04 -53.10
C ILE A 588 -6.19 -31.23 -52.94
N GLY A 589 -5.55 -32.02 -53.83
CA GLY A 589 -4.12 -32.37 -53.75
C GLY A 589 -3.17 -31.20 -54.06
N SER A 590 -3.58 -30.26 -54.90
CA SER A 590 -2.83 -29.03 -55.19
C SER A 590 -3.07 -27.89 -54.18
N GLY A 591 -3.92 -28.10 -53.16
CA GLY A 591 -4.24 -27.12 -52.13
C GLY A 591 -5.10 -25.94 -52.61
N ARG A 592 -5.71 -26.03 -53.80
CA ARG A 592 -6.67 -25.03 -54.32
C ARG A 592 -7.99 -25.05 -53.55
N VAL A 593 -8.36 -26.22 -53.05
CA VAL A 593 -9.51 -26.44 -52.17
C VAL A 593 -8.98 -26.89 -50.80
N ASP A 594 -9.08 -26.00 -49.81
CA ASP A 594 -8.67 -26.25 -48.44
C ASP A 594 -9.87 -26.73 -47.62
N ILE A 595 -9.89 -28.02 -47.31
CA ILE A 595 -10.97 -28.68 -46.58
C ILE A 595 -11.11 -28.09 -45.17
N GLU A 596 -10.00 -27.77 -44.48
CA GLU A 596 -10.04 -27.18 -43.14
C GLU A 596 -10.65 -25.77 -43.17
N ARG A 597 -10.35 -25.02 -44.22
CA ARG A 597 -10.99 -23.72 -44.44
C ARG A 597 -12.48 -23.87 -44.75
N ILE A 598 -12.90 -24.84 -45.56
CA ILE A 598 -14.33 -25.07 -45.84
C ILE A 598 -15.07 -25.49 -44.56
N GLU A 599 -14.48 -26.35 -43.74
CA GLU A 599 -15.06 -26.71 -42.43
C GLU A 599 -15.19 -25.49 -41.53
N ARG A 600 -14.15 -24.65 -41.45
CA ARG A 600 -14.19 -23.41 -40.67
C ARG A 600 -15.23 -22.43 -41.22
N ASP A 601 -15.32 -22.26 -42.53
CA ASP A 601 -16.28 -21.38 -43.18
C ASP A 601 -17.72 -21.90 -42.99
N ALA A 602 -17.93 -23.23 -42.99
CA ALA A 602 -19.21 -23.86 -42.66
C ALA A 602 -19.58 -23.68 -41.19
N GLU A 603 -18.61 -23.81 -40.28
CA GLU A 603 -18.81 -23.57 -38.85
C GLU A 603 -19.07 -22.09 -38.56
N GLU A 604 -18.39 -21.19 -39.29
CA GLU A 604 -18.59 -19.74 -39.23
C GLU A 604 -19.93 -19.33 -39.82
N TYR A 605 -20.36 -19.97 -40.92
CA TYR A 605 -21.71 -19.80 -41.46
C TYR A 605 -22.76 -20.28 -40.46
N ALA A 606 -22.60 -21.47 -39.87
CA ALA A 606 -23.49 -21.97 -38.82
C ALA A 606 -23.52 -21.01 -37.62
N ARG A 607 -22.36 -20.50 -37.18
CA ARG A 607 -22.28 -19.47 -36.14
C ARG A 607 -22.95 -18.17 -36.56
N SER A 608 -22.81 -17.73 -37.80
CA SER A 608 -23.42 -16.50 -38.32
C SER A 608 -24.93 -16.62 -38.45
N VAL A 609 -25.46 -17.79 -38.82
CA VAL A 609 -26.91 -18.04 -38.83
C VAL A 609 -27.43 -18.03 -37.39
N LEU A 610 -26.63 -18.47 -36.42
CA LEU A 610 -26.96 -18.36 -35.00
C LEU A 610 -26.77 -16.93 -34.43
N GLN A 611 -25.85 -16.12 -34.97
CA GLN A 611 -25.49 -14.78 -34.46
C GLN A 611 -26.20 -13.62 -35.17
N ALA A 612 -26.40 -13.67 -36.49
CA ALA A 612 -27.15 -12.67 -37.26
C ALA A 612 -28.62 -12.58 -36.78
N GLU A 613 -29.09 -13.60 -36.07
CA GLU A 613 -30.39 -13.62 -35.39
C GLU A 613 -30.40 -12.93 -34.01
N GLU A 614 -29.25 -12.54 -33.46
CA GLU A 614 -29.11 -11.78 -32.21
C GLU A 614 -29.21 -10.26 -32.43
N GLU A 615 -28.95 -9.78 -33.65
CA GLU A 615 -28.93 -8.34 -34.02
C GLU A 615 -30.20 -7.81 -34.70
N ALA A 616 -31.20 -8.65 -35.01
CA ALA A 616 -32.46 -8.15 -35.56
C ALA A 616 -33.13 -7.22 -34.53
N PRO A 617 -33.24 -5.91 -34.79
CA PRO A 617 -33.90 -5.01 -33.86
C PRO A 617 -35.37 -5.42 -33.82
N VAL A 618 -35.89 -5.61 -32.61
CA VAL A 618 -37.33 -5.66 -32.35
C VAL A 618 -37.90 -4.31 -32.78
N SER A 619 -38.26 -4.19 -34.06
CA SER A 619 -39.00 -3.05 -34.57
C SER A 619 -40.42 -3.18 -34.05
N MET A 620 -40.81 -2.18 -33.28
CA MET A 620 -42.16 -1.94 -32.79
C MET A 620 -43.21 -2.21 -33.86
N VAL A 621 -44.11 -3.18 -33.61
CA VAL A 621 -45.48 -3.17 -34.15
C VAL A 621 -46.39 -3.92 -33.17
N GLY A 622 -47.43 -3.21 -32.70
CA GLY A 622 -48.72 -3.78 -32.25
C GLY A 622 -48.78 -4.32 -30.84
#